data_AF-A0AAV6FFQ9-F1
#
_entry.id   AF-A0AAV6FFQ9-F1
#
_cell.length_a   1.000
_cell.length_b   1.000
_cell.length_c   1.000
_cell.angle_alpha   90.00
_cell.angle_beta   90.00
_cell.angle_gamma   90.00
#
_symmetry.space_group_name_H-M   'P 1'
#
loop_
_entity.id
_entity.type
_entity.pdbx_description
1 polymer ?
#
loop_
_entity_poly.entity_id
_entity_poly.type
_entity_poly.pdbx_seq_one_letter_code
_entity_poly.pdbx_strand_id
1 'polypeptide(L)'
;MLQDPSFALPYWNFAIGGNRCDICTDDLMGARSSFDLNGISPNSIFSQWRVICESVEDYDTLGTICNNTETSPIRRNPAGNVARPMVQRLPEPKDVADCLEVNMFDTPPFYSTSTESFRNSIEGYSHPQGTYDPVVRSLHNLAHLFLNGTGGQTHLSPNDPIFVLLHTFTDAIFDEWLRRHPESAVYPLENAPIGHNREYNMVPFWPPVTNVEMFVTAPENLGYSYEADWPARPITLTEIISITVVSALIVVAVIFSITTCAVRSKASRMEGRQPLLGEQYQRYDDHDRHAVKTQSVV
;
A
#
# COMPACT_ATOMS: atom_id res chain seq x y z
N MET A 1 -32.35 -6.82 -12.29
CA MET A 1 -31.08 -7.26 -11.66
C MET A 1 -30.60 -8.51 -12.38
N LEU A 2 -29.28 -8.69 -12.48
CA LEU A 2 -28.63 -9.73 -13.28
C LEU A 2 -28.89 -11.17 -12.80
N GLN A 3 -29.43 -11.35 -11.58
CA GLN A 3 -29.65 -12.66 -10.93
C GLN A 3 -28.39 -13.55 -10.87
N ASP A 4 -27.22 -12.91 -10.89
CA ASP A 4 -25.92 -13.57 -10.76
C ASP A 4 -25.31 -13.19 -9.41
N PRO A 5 -25.28 -14.09 -8.42
CA PRO A 5 -24.69 -13.82 -7.12
C PRO A 5 -23.16 -13.79 -7.15
N SER A 6 -22.54 -14.22 -8.26
CA SER A 6 -21.08 -14.21 -8.46
C SER A 6 -20.59 -13.01 -9.26
N PHE A 7 -21.50 -12.16 -9.73
CA PHE A 7 -21.13 -10.92 -10.39
C PHE A 7 -20.24 -10.07 -9.46
N ALA A 8 -19.06 -9.73 -9.96
CA ALA A 8 -18.10 -8.87 -9.28
C ALA A 8 -17.75 -7.68 -10.17
N LEU A 9 -17.42 -6.56 -9.54
CA LEU A 9 -16.93 -5.38 -10.24
C LEU A 9 -15.45 -5.60 -10.59
N PRO A 10 -15.05 -5.53 -11.88
CA PRO A 10 -13.64 -5.51 -12.23
C PRO A 10 -13.02 -4.17 -11.85
N TYR A 11 -11.70 -4.10 -11.91
CA TYR A 11 -10.94 -2.89 -11.64
C TYR A 11 -10.15 -2.43 -12.87
N TRP A 12 -9.72 -1.16 -12.87
CA TRP A 12 -8.80 -0.62 -13.84
C TRP A 12 -7.49 -0.25 -13.16
N ASN A 13 -6.42 -0.99 -13.47
CA ASN A 13 -5.08 -0.57 -13.08
C ASN A 13 -4.69 0.69 -13.86
N PHE A 14 -5.01 1.86 -13.30
CA PHE A 14 -4.64 3.15 -13.89
C PHE A 14 -3.17 3.49 -13.67
N ALA A 15 -2.41 2.74 -12.87
CA ALA A 15 -1.00 3.01 -12.56
C ALA A 15 -0.06 2.41 -13.62
N ILE A 16 -0.31 2.74 -14.90
CA ILE A 16 0.44 2.23 -16.06
C ILE A 16 1.40 3.26 -16.67
N GLY A 17 1.40 4.49 -16.14
CA GLY A 17 2.09 5.62 -16.72
C GLY A 17 1.54 6.01 -18.10
N GLY A 18 2.25 6.93 -18.76
CA GLY A 18 1.91 7.34 -20.13
C GLY A 18 0.61 8.17 -20.23
N ASN A 19 0.13 8.36 -21.46
CA ASN A 19 -0.91 9.33 -21.80
C ASN A 19 -2.14 8.72 -22.48
N ARG A 20 -2.32 7.40 -22.40
CA ARG A 20 -3.43 6.67 -23.01
C ARG A 20 -4.33 6.09 -21.94
N CYS A 21 -5.64 6.17 -22.18
CA CYS A 21 -6.63 5.37 -21.48
C CYS A 21 -6.73 4.03 -22.22
N ASP A 22 -6.16 2.98 -21.65
CA ASP A 22 -6.10 1.63 -22.22
C ASP A 22 -7.43 0.88 -22.19
N ILE A 23 -8.36 1.28 -21.31
CA ILE A 23 -9.74 0.76 -21.25
C ILE A 23 -10.76 1.58 -22.07
N CYS A 24 -10.32 2.68 -22.70
CA CYS A 24 -11.20 3.55 -23.50
C CYS A 24 -11.29 3.03 -24.94
N THR A 25 -11.95 1.88 -25.09
CA THR A 25 -12.20 1.19 -26.35
C THR A 25 -13.69 0.83 -26.45
N ASP A 26 -14.22 0.65 -27.66
CA ASP A 26 -15.67 0.46 -27.87
C ASP A 26 -16.22 -0.88 -27.33
N ASP A 27 -15.36 -1.86 -27.11
CA ASP A 27 -15.64 -3.13 -26.44
C ASP A 27 -15.66 -3.03 -24.90
N LEU A 28 -15.08 -1.96 -24.34
CA LEU A 28 -15.04 -1.68 -22.91
C LEU A 28 -15.76 -0.35 -22.61
N MET A 29 -15.01 0.68 -22.20
CA MET A 29 -15.59 1.91 -21.63
C MET A 29 -15.94 2.99 -22.68
N GLY A 30 -15.76 2.68 -23.95
CA GLY A 30 -15.99 3.55 -25.09
C GLY A 30 -14.75 4.33 -25.52
N ALA A 31 -14.44 4.25 -26.82
CA ALA A 31 -13.37 5.02 -27.43
C ALA A 31 -13.75 6.51 -27.55
N ARG A 32 -12.77 7.33 -27.91
CA ARG A 32 -13.02 8.74 -28.26
C ARG A 32 -13.83 8.82 -29.56
N SER A 33 -14.83 9.70 -29.60
CA SER A 33 -15.58 9.98 -30.82
C SER A 33 -14.72 10.63 -31.90
N SER A 34 -14.92 10.23 -33.15
CA SER A 34 -14.33 10.89 -34.33
C SER A 34 -14.98 12.24 -34.68
N PHE A 35 -16.15 12.53 -34.11
CA PHE A 35 -16.96 13.71 -34.42
C PHE A 35 -16.88 14.80 -33.33
N ASP A 36 -16.56 14.40 -32.10
CA ASP A 36 -16.42 15.29 -30.94
C ASP A 36 -15.25 14.82 -30.09
N LEU A 37 -14.22 15.65 -29.94
CA LEU A 37 -13.01 15.33 -29.18
C LEU A 37 -13.27 15.05 -27.69
N ASN A 38 -14.38 15.57 -27.14
CA ASN A 38 -14.79 15.36 -25.77
C ASN A 38 -15.94 14.34 -25.65
N GLY A 39 -16.35 13.73 -26.76
CA GLY A 39 -17.44 12.75 -26.80
C GLY A 39 -16.92 11.32 -26.79
N ILE A 40 -17.78 10.41 -26.32
CA ILE A 40 -17.59 8.96 -26.45
C ILE A 40 -18.06 8.51 -27.84
N SER A 41 -17.35 7.57 -28.45
CA SER A 41 -17.68 6.94 -29.73
C SER A 41 -19.13 6.44 -29.75
N PRO A 42 -19.91 6.75 -30.81
CA PRO A 42 -21.29 6.27 -30.96
C PRO A 42 -21.45 4.74 -30.99
N ASN A 43 -20.37 4.00 -31.19
CA ASN A 43 -20.38 2.53 -31.16
C ASN A 43 -20.41 1.97 -29.73
N SER A 44 -20.10 2.78 -28.72
CA SER A 44 -20.22 2.40 -27.31
C SER A 44 -21.58 2.78 -26.77
N ILE A 45 -22.19 1.91 -25.96
CA ILE A 45 -23.47 2.21 -25.30
C ILE A 45 -23.38 3.44 -24.39
N PHE A 46 -22.20 3.73 -23.85
CA PHE A 46 -21.99 4.86 -22.94
C PHE A 46 -22.09 6.22 -23.65
N SER A 47 -22.05 6.30 -24.98
CA SER A 47 -22.32 7.55 -25.70
C SER A 47 -23.79 7.98 -25.61
N GLN A 48 -24.69 7.03 -25.28
CA GLN A 48 -26.12 7.28 -25.15
C GLN A 48 -26.49 7.75 -23.73
N TRP A 49 -25.62 7.51 -22.75
CA TRP A 49 -25.85 7.93 -21.37
C TRP A 49 -25.95 9.45 -21.28
N ARG A 50 -26.75 9.89 -20.33
CA ARG A 50 -26.94 11.29 -19.98
C ARG A 50 -26.66 11.46 -18.51
N VAL A 51 -26.04 12.58 -18.16
CA VAL A 51 -25.63 12.85 -16.78
C VAL A 51 -26.80 13.37 -15.96
N ILE A 52 -26.74 13.13 -14.66
CA ILE A 52 -27.59 13.78 -13.64
C ILE A 52 -26.70 14.62 -12.71
N CYS A 53 -27.33 15.51 -11.94
CA CYS A 53 -26.67 16.35 -10.93
C CYS A 53 -25.74 17.45 -11.50
N GLU A 54 -25.92 17.87 -12.75
CA GLU A 54 -25.10 18.91 -13.41
C GLU A 54 -25.50 20.34 -13.00
N SER A 55 -26.73 20.57 -12.55
CA SER A 55 -27.26 21.91 -12.24
C SER A 55 -26.87 22.41 -10.84
N VAL A 56 -25.58 22.40 -10.50
CA VAL A 56 -25.08 22.83 -9.17
C VAL A 56 -25.51 24.26 -8.83
N GLU A 57 -25.53 25.17 -9.81
CA GLU A 57 -25.99 26.54 -9.60
C GLU A 57 -27.44 26.60 -9.10
N ASP A 58 -28.34 25.78 -9.65
CA ASP A 58 -29.74 25.71 -9.20
C ASP A 58 -29.84 25.12 -7.78
N TYR A 59 -29.02 24.11 -7.47
CA TYR A 59 -29.02 23.47 -6.16
C TYR A 59 -28.56 24.46 -5.08
N ASP A 60 -27.46 25.16 -5.32
CA ASP A 60 -26.85 26.10 -4.38
C ASP A 60 -27.67 27.39 -4.21
N THR A 61 -28.26 27.91 -5.30
CA THR A 61 -29.01 29.18 -5.25
C THR A 61 -30.45 29.01 -4.78
N LEU A 62 -31.11 27.90 -5.14
CA LEU A 62 -32.51 27.65 -4.80
C LEU A 62 -32.68 26.75 -3.57
N GLY A 63 -31.60 26.17 -3.04
CA GLY A 63 -31.66 25.21 -1.94
C GLY A 63 -32.32 23.88 -2.33
N THR A 64 -32.24 23.52 -3.61
CA THR A 64 -32.77 22.26 -4.14
C THR A 64 -31.70 21.18 -4.13
N ILE A 65 -32.09 19.92 -4.37
CA ILE A 65 -31.16 18.79 -4.48
C ILE A 65 -31.23 18.20 -5.89
N CYS A 66 -30.18 17.48 -6.28
CA CYS A 66 -30.17 16.73 -7.52
C CYS A 66 -31.42 15.82 -7.64
N ASN A 67 -32.03 15.83 -8.81
CA ASN A 67 -33.15 14.96 -9.18
C ASN A 67 -32.72 13.97 -10.27
N ASN A 68 -33.67 13.17 -10.77
CA ASN A 68 -33.43 12.18 -11.81
C ASN A 68 -33.55 12.73 -13.25
N THR A 69 -33.57 14.05 -13.43
CA THR A 69 -33.62 14.66 -14.77
C THR A 69 -32.25 14.56 -15.42
N GLU A 70 -32.19 13.79 -16.50
CA GLU A 70 -31.01 13.65 -17.34
C GLU A 70 -30.76 14.92 -18.18
N THR A 71 -29.50 15.35 -18.28
CA THR A 71 -29.11 16.58 -18.99
C THR A 71 -28.20 16.29 -20.20
N SER A 72 -26.90 16.48 -20.05
CA SER A 72 -25.91 16.45 -21.13
C SER A 72 -25.29 15.05 -21.29
N PRO A 73 -24.69 14.72 -22.45
CA PRO A 73 -23.91 13.49 -22.59
C PRO A 73 -22.65 13.51 -21.72
N ILE A 74 -22.13 12.32 -21.38
CA ILE A 74 -20.82 12.19 -20.74
C ILE A 74 -19.75 12.88 -21.60
N ARG A 75 -18.91 13.68 -20.93
CA ARG A 75 -17.73 14.32 -21.52
C ARG A 75 -16.47 13.60 -21.04
N ARG A 76 -15.62 13.18 -21.97
CA ARG A 76 -14.35 12.50 -21.66
C ARG A 76 -13.31 12.81 -22.71
N ASN A 77 -12.14 13.30 -22.29
CA ASN A 77 -11.02 13.60 -23.17
C ASN A 77 -9.70 13.24 -22.48
N PRO A 78 -9.37 11.93 -22.35
CA PRO A 78 -8.18 11.48 -21.65
C PRO A 78 -6.92 12.19 -22.15
N ALA A 79 -6.06 12.61 -21.21
CA ALA A 79 -4.86 13.42 -21.46
C ALA A 79 -5.10 14.81 -22.11
N GLY A 80 -6.35 15.25 -22.25
CA GLY A 80 -6.72 16.43 -23.02
C GLY A 80 -6.50 17.78 -22.34
N ASN A 81 -6.11 17.81 -21.05
CA ASN A 81 -5.96 19.06 -20.30
C ASN A 81 -4.62 19.74 -20.59
N VAL A 82 -4.55 20.46 -21.71
CA VAL A 82 -3.35 21.19 -22.14
C VAL A 82 -2.96 22.35 -21.21
N ALA A 83 -3.92 22.89 -20.44
CA ALA A 83 -3.67 23.95 -19.48
C ALA A 83 -2.94 23.44 -18.23
N ARG A 84 -2.98 22.13 -17.96
CA ARG A 84 -2.35 21.51 -16.80
C ARG A 84 -1.60 20.23 -17.19
N PRO A 85 -0.38 20.34 -17.75
CA PRO A 85 0.37 19.20 -18.28
C PRO A 85 0.61 18.05 -17.29
N MET A 86 0.68 18.35 -15.99
CA MET A 86 0.87 17.34 -14.94
C MET A 86 -0.27 16.32 -14.86
N VAL A 87 -1.47 16.65 -15.33
CA VAL A 87 -2.61 15.71 -15.35
C VAL A 87 -2.82 15.04 -16.71
N GLN A 88 -1.90 15.21 -17.66
CA GLN A 88 -1.99 14.55 -18.97
C GLN A 88 -1.37 13.14 -18.98
N ARG A 89 -0.84 12.69 -17.85
CA ARG A 89 -0.28 11.35 -17.69
C ARG A 89 -0.87 10.67 -16.48
N LEU A 90 -1.05 9.36 -16.60
CA LEU A 90 -1.48 8.51 -15.50
C LEU A 90 -0.36 8.30 -14.47
N PRO A 91 -0.69 7.87 -13.24
CA PRO A 91 0.30 7.45 -12.25
C PRO A 91 1.21 6.34 -12.78
N GLU A 92 2.45 6.29 -12.30
CA GLU A 92 3.40 5.23 -12.62
C GLU A 92 3.19 4.02 -11.67
N PRO A 93 3.57 2.79 -12.06
CA PRO A 93 3.48 1.62 -11.16
C PRO A 93 4.23 1.82 -9.84
N LYS A 94 5.34 2.58 -9.89
CA LYS A 94 6.14 2.92 -8.71
C LYS A 94 5.37 3.79 -7.71
N ASP A 95 4.41 4.60 -8.16
CA ASP A 95 3.60 5.43 -7.27
C ASP A 95 2.75 4.56 -6.34
N VAL A 96 2.20 3.44 -6.85
CA VAL A 96 1.48 2.47 -6.01
C VAL A 96 2.41 1.79 -5.02
N ALA A 97 3.60 1.35 -5.46
CA ALA A 97 4.59 0.74 -4.58
C ALA A 97 4.99 1.68 -3.44
N ASP A 98 5.28 2.95 -3.75
CA ASP A 98 5.72 3.94 -2.78
C ASP A 98 4.58 4.34 -1.81
N CYS A 99 3.33 4.43 -2.30
CA CYS A 99 2.16 4.69 -1.46
C CYS A 99 1.87 3.56 -0.48
N LEU A 100 2.06 2.31 -0.90
CA LEU A 100 1.90 1.14 -0.03
C LEU A 100 2.96 1.07 1.08
N GLU A 101 4.00 1.89 1.07
CA GLU A 101 4.99 1.96 2.17
C GLU A 101 4.65 3.07 3.19
N VAL A 102 3.63 3.89 2.95
CA VAL A 102 3.20 4.92 3.90
C VAL A 102 2.50 4.24 5.08
N ASN A 103 3.17 4.23 6.23
CA ASN A 103 2.79 3.39 7.36
C ASN A 103 1.51 3.84 8.08
N MET A 104 1.26 5.15 8.23
CA MET A 104 0.11 5.65 8.99
C MET A 104 -1.12 5.75 8.09
N PHE A 105 -2.27 5.22 8.52
CA PHE A 105 -3.52 5.35 7.76
C PHE A 105 -3.82 6.83 7.43
N ASP A 106 -3.86 7.66 8.48
CA ASP A 106 -4.02 9.10 8.34
C ASP A 106 -3.28 9.84 9.46
N THR A 107 -3.08 11.14 9.28
CA THR A 107 -2.37 12.02 10.22
C THR A 107 -3.14 13.33 10.38
N PRO A 108 -3.03 14.00 11.55
CA PRO A 108 -3.58 15.34 11.73
C PRO A 108 -3.09 16.30 10.63
N PRO A 109 -3.96 17.18 10.09
CA PRO A 109 -5.30 17.51 10.57
C PRO A 109 -6.44 16.65 9.97
N PHE A 110 -6.13 15.43 9.48
CA PHE A 110 -7.08 14.50 8.86
C PHE A 110 -7.80 15.11 7.65
N TYR A 111 -7.05 15.84 6.83
CA TYR A 111 -7.58 16.60 5.70
C TYR A 111 -6.72 16.42 4.45
N SER A 112 -7.08 17.12 3.36
CA SER A 112 -6.33 17.13 2.10
C SER A 112 -4.90 17.67 2.23
N THR A 113 -4.54 18.25 3.37
CA THR A 113 -3.21 18.79 3.67
C THR A 113 -2.40 17.90 4.62
N SER A 114 -2.86 16.68 4.92
CA SER A 114 -2.16 15.74 5.79
C SER A 114 -0.89 15.21 5.11
N THR A 115 0.22 15.19 5.84
CA THR A 115 1.50 14.60 5.38
C THR A 115 1.77 13.30 6.11
N GLU A 116 2.53 12.39 5.50
CA GLU A 116 2.80 11.05 6.05
C GLU A 116 1.50 10.25 6.29
N SER A 117 0.48 10.50 5.48
CA SER A 117 -0.85 9.88 5.55
C SER A 117 -1.08 9.02 4.32
N PHE A 118 -1.32 7.71 4.52
CA PHE A 118 -1.65 6.79 3.43
C PHE A 118 -2.93 7.26 2.73
N ARG A 119 -3.99 7.55 3.49
CA ARG A 119 -5.27 8.06 2.99
C ARG A 119 -5.07 9.25 2.07
N ASN A 120 -4.28 10.25 2.49
CA ASN A 120 -4.04 11.45 1.69
C ASN A 120 -3.13 11.20 0.47
N SER A 121 -2.26 10.19 0.55
CA SER A 121 -1.38 9.77 -0.54
C SER A 121 -2.15 9.03 -1.63
N ILE A 122 -2.93 8.01 -1.26
CA ILE A 122 -3.74 7.25 -2.21
C ILE A 122 -4.86 8.10 -2.83
N GLU A 123 -5.52 8.94 -2.03
CA GLU A 123 -6.50 9.93 -2.51
C GLU A 123 -5.87 10.88 -3.52
N GLY A 124 -4.60 11.19 -3.34
CA GLY A 124 -3.77 11.86 -4.34
C GLY A 124 -3.60 13.36 -4.13
N TYR A 125 -3.63 13.82 -2.87
CA TYR A 125 -3.25 15.19 -2.50
C TYR A 125 -1.78 15.30 -2.07
N SER A 126 -1.17 14.19 -1.67
CA SER A 126 0.26 14.10 -1.37
C SER A 126 1.01 13.44 -2.52
N HIS A 127 2.34 13.58 -2.51
CA HIS A 127 3.21 12.67 -3.25
C HIS A 127 2.97 11.22 -2.81
N PRO A 128 3.21 10.23 -3.69
CA PRO A 128 3.03 8.82 -3.33
C PRO A 128 3.79 8.40 -2.07
N GLN A 129 4.92 9.03 -1.76
CA GLN A 129 5.73 8.73 -0.58
C GLN A 129 5.19 9.35 0.73
N GLY A 130 4.05 10.03 0.72
CA GLY A 130 3.43 10.61 1.92
C GLY A 130 3.55 12.13 2.06
N THR A 131 4.54 12.77 1.42
CA THR A 131 4.77 14.21 1.60
C THR A 131 3.69 15.05 0.92
N TYR A 132 3.02 15.91 1.68
CA TYR A 132 2.02 16.83 1.13
C TYR A 132 2.67 17.95 0.31
N ASP A 133 2.09 18.24 -0.86
CA ASP A 133 2.39 19.41 -1.68
C ASP A 133 1.09 19.94 -2.33
N PRO A 134 0.71 21.21 -2.12
CA PRO A 134 -0.53 21.78 -2.66
C PRO A 134 -0.67 21.68 -4.19
N VAL A 135 0.42 21.63 -4.95
CA VAL A 135 0.35 21.60 -6.43
C VAL A 135 0.22 20.18 -6.99
N VAL A 136 0.55 19.17 -6.19
CA VAL A 136 0.60 17.77 -6.61
C VAL A 136 -0.80 17.18 -6.69
N ARG A 137 -1.05 16.41 -7.75
CA ARG A 137 -2.14 15.45 -7.81
C ARG A 137 -1.55 14.14 -8.29
N SER A 138 -1.73 13.10 -7.51
CA SER A 138 -1.20 11.75 -7.76
C SER A 138 -2.34 10.73 -7.73
N LEU A 139 -2.03 9.47 -8.04
CA LEU A 139 -2.91 8.30 -7.84
C LEU A 139 -4.39 8.56 -8.19
N HIS A 140 -5.32 8.43 -7.25
CA HIS A 140 -6.76 8.57 -7.46
C HIS A 140 -7.15 9.93 -8.09
N ASN A 141 -6.73 11.04 -7.48
CA ASN A 141 -7.01 12.38 -8.00
C ASN A 141 -6.44 12.58 -9.41
N LEU A 142 -5.24 12.07 -9.67
CA LEU A 142 -4.62 12.15 -10.99
C LEU A 142 -5.42 11.36 -12.03
N ALA A 143 -5.87 10.14 -11.70
CA ALA A 143 -6.69 9.33 -12.58
C ALA A 143 -8.02 10.01 -12.94
N HIS A 144 -8.68 10.66 -11.97
CA HIS A 144 -9.88 11.47 -12.23
C HIS A 144 -9.59 12.65 -13.16
N LEU A 145 -8.56 13.44 -12.85
CA LEU A 145 -8.22 14.65 -13.61
C LEU A 145 -7.70 14.33 -15.02
N PHE A 146 -7.07 13.17 -15.20
CA PHE A 146 -6.61 12.66 -16.48
C PHE A 146 -7.75 12.50 -17.50
N LEU A 147 -8.96 12.13 -17.04
CA LEU A 147 -10.13 11.97 -17.90
C LEU A 147 -10.62 13.30 -18.51
N ASN A 148 -10.27 14.44 -17.89
CA ASN A 148 -10.54 15.80 -18.38
C ASN A 148 -11.98 15.96 -18.91
N GLY A 149 -12.97 15.74 -18.04
CA GLY A 149 -14.38 15.75 -18.40
C GLY A 149 -15.28 15.46 -17.18
N THR A 150 -16.40 14.79 -17.41
CA THR A 150 -17.38 14.38 -16.39
C THR A 150 -16.70 13.62 -15.25
N GLY A 151 -15.85 12.63 -15.57
CA GLY A 151 -15.11 11.85 -14.58
C GLY A 151 -14.11 12.64 -13.72
N GLY A 152 -13.77 13.88 -14.09
CA GLY A 152 -12.82 14.74 -13.35
C GLY A 152 -13.49 15.76 -12.42
N GLN A 153 -14.82 15.75 -12.29
CA GLN A 153 -15.58 16.68 -11.47
C GLN A 153 -16.24 15.93 -10.32
N THR A 154 -15.94 16.28 -9.07
CA THR A 154 -16.41 15.52 -7.88
C THR A 154 -17.92 15.31 -7.81
N HIS A 155 -18.72 16.29 -8.23
CA HIS A 155 -20.19 16.21 -8.20
C HIS A 155 -20.79 15.42 -9.38
N LEU A 156 -20.00 15.10 -10.41
CA LEU A 156 -20.45 14.40 -11.62
C LEU A 156 -19.71 13.11 -11.91
N SER A 157 -18.56 12.85 -11.27
CA SER A 157 -17.64 11.81 -11.69
C SER A 157 -18.26 10.41 -11.79
N PRO A 158 -19.23 10.00 -10.93
CA PRO A 158 -19.88 8.70 -11.07
C PRO A 158 -20.79 8.55 -12.30
N ASN A 159 -21.16 9.64 -12.98
CA ASN A 159 -21.88 9.54 -14.26
C ASN A 159 -21.00 8.94 -15.36
N ASP A 160 -19.68 9.04 -15.23
CA ASP A 160 -18.73 8.33 -16.09
C ASP A 160 -18.48 6.92 -15.51
N PRO A 161 -18.80 5.83 -16.23
CA PRO A 161 -18.68 4.47 -15.70
C PRO A 161 -17.22 4.05 -15.42
N ILE A 162 -16.21 4.78 -15.89
CA ILE A 162 -14.81 4.56 -15.48
C ILE A 162 -14.66 4.75 -13.96
N PHE A 163 -15.50 5.58 -13.32
CA PHE A 163 -15.52 5.78 -11.87
C PHE A 163 -15.52 4.46 -11.10
N VAL A 164 -16.34 3.49 -11.52
CA VAL A 164 -16.44 2.18 -10.86
C VAL A 164 -15.11 1.43 -10.90
N LEU A 165 -14.45 1.41 -12.06
CA LEU A 165 -13.20 0.69 -12.27
C LEU A 165 -12.01 1.39 -11.59
N LEU A 166 -12.05 2.73 -11.55
CA LEU A 166 -11.06 3.56 -10.87
C LEU A 166 -11.12 3.33 -9.35
N HIS A 167 -12.34 3.35 -8.78
CA HIS A 167 -12.51 3.19 -7.34
C HIS A 167 -12.32 1.77 -6.85
N THR A 168 -12.63 0.74 -7.63
CA THR A 168 -12.27 -0.65 -7.28
C THR A 168 -10.76 -0.87 -7.28
N PHE A 169 -9.99 -0.22 -8.16
CA PHE A 169 -8.51 -0.29 -8.05
C PHE A 169 -7.98 0.50 -6.86
N THR A 170 -8.60 1.63 -6.53
CA THR A 170 -8.28 2.40 -5.32
C THR A 170 -8.57 1.57 -4.06
N ASP A 171 -9.69 0.86 -4.03
CA ASP A 171 -10.08 -0.06 -2.96
C ASP A 171 -9.13 -1.27 -2.87
N ALA A 172 -8.69 -1.83 -4.00
CA ALA A 172 -7.67 -2.88 -4.01
C ALA A 172 -6.36 -2.43 -3.32
N ILE A 173 -5.92 -1.20 -3.59
CA ILE A 173 -4.72 -0.63 -2.93
C ILE A 173 -4.96 -0.44 -1.44
N PHE A 174 -6.17 -0.04 -1.04
CA PHE A 174 -6.56 0.09 0.36
C PHE A 174 -6.61 -1.26 1.09
N ASP A 175 -7.22 -2.29 0.51
CA ASP A 175 -7.27 -3.64 1.07
C ASP A 175 -5.86 -4.23 1.25
N GLU A 176 -4.98 -4.05 0.26
CA GLU A 176 -3.58 -4.44 0.36
C GLU A 176 -2.85 -3.68 1.48
N TRP A 177 -3.13 -2.37 1.64
CA TRP A 177 -2.55 -1.59 2.72
C TRP A 177 -2.98 -2.10 4.10
N LEU A 178 -4.28 -2.40 4.28
CA LEU A 178 -4.81 -2.98 5.53
C LEU A 178 -4.11 -4.30 5.87
N ARG A 179 -3.87 -5.14 4.85
CA ARG A 179 -3.16 -6.43 5.01
C ARG A 179 -1.69 -6.24 5.41
N ARG A 180 -1.02 -5.19 4.90
CA ARG A 180 0.40 -4.91 5.21
C ARG A 180 0.62 -4.22 6.56
N HIS A 181 -0.33 -3.40 7.02
CA HIS A 181 -0.15 -2.51 8.18
C HIS A 181 -1.20 -2.69 9.29
N PRO A 182 -1.46 -3.92 9.77
CA PRO A 182 -2.49 -4.15 10.78
C PRO A 182 -2.27 -3.36 12.08
N GLU A 183 -1.00 -3.09 12.45
CA GLU A 183 -0.66 -2.34 13.67
C GLU A 183 -0.81 -0.81 13.51
N SER A 184 -0.77 -0.29 12.28
CA SER A 184 -0.83 1.16 11.99
C SER A 184 -2.17 1.60 11.41
N ALA A 185 -3.13 0.66 11.36
CA ALA A 185 -4.53 0.83 10.97
C ALA A 185 -5.34 1.58 12.05
N VAL A 186 -4.92 2.80 12.38
CA VAL A 186 -5.59 3.66 13.37
C VAL A 186 -6.40 4.74 12.66
N TYR A 187 -7.73 4.61 12.72
CA TYR A 187 -8.68 5.58 12.17
C TYR A 187 -9.06 6.65 13.23
N PRO A 188 -9.03 7.96 12.92
CA PRO A 188 -9.35 9.02 13.87
C PRO A 188 -10.79 8.94 14.42
N LEU A 189 -10.91 8.90 15.75
CA LEU A 189 -12.18 8.87 16.48
C LEU A 189 -12.94 10.20 16.43
N GLU A 190 -12.21 11.30 16.51
CA GLU A 190 -12.73 12.65 16.67
C GLU A 190 -11.81 13.66 16.00
N ASN A 191 -12.26 14.92 15.88
CA ASN A 191 -11.54 16.04 15.27
C ASN A 191 -11.19 15.86 13.78
N ALA A 192 -11.71 14.83 13.12
CA ALA A 192 -11.71 14.77 11.66
C ALA A 192 -12.78 15.76 11.12
N PRO A 193 -12.69 16.14 9.83
CA PRO A 193 -13.76 16.87 9.16
C PRO A 193 -15.12 16.20 9.36
N ILE A 194 -16.20 16.99 9.32
CA ILE A 194 -17.56 16.46 9.47
C ILE A 194 -17.81 15.32 8.47
N GLY A 195 -18.35 14.19 8.96
CA GLY A 195 -18.54 12.98 8.15
C GLY A 195 -17.38 11.98 8.20
N HIS A 196 -16.18 12.40 8.62
CA HIS A 196 -14.97 11.59 8.54
C HIS A 196 -14.51 11.00 9.88
N ASN A 197 -15.23 11.18 10.99
CA ASN A 197 -14.90 10.48 12.23
C ASN A 197 -15.15 8.97 12.08
N ARG A 198 -14.34 8.13 12.74
CA ARG A 198 -14.42 6.66 12.66
C ARG A 198 -15.82 6.08 12.87
N GLU A 199 -16.56 6.60 13.84
CA GLU A 199 -17.90 6.12 14.20
C GLU A 199 -19.02 6.86 13.44
N TYR A 200 -18.68 7.71 12.48
CA TYR A 200 -19.66 8.45 11.69
C TYR A 200 -20.33 7.50 10.70
N ASN A 201 -21.67 7.56 10.61
CA ASN A 201 -22.42 6.85 9.57
C ASN A 201 -22.14 7.49 8.21
N MET A 202 -21.51 6.76 7.30
CA MET A 202 -21.16 7.26 5.97
C MET A 202 -22.42 7.77 5.25
N VAL A 203 -22.44 9.06 4.95
CA VAL A 203 -23.60 9.72 4.33
C VAL A 203 -23.60 9.42 2.83
N PRO A 204 -24.76 9.10 2.21
CA PRO A 204 -26.11 8.97 2.77
C PRO A 204 -26.59 7.50 2.83
N PHE A 205 -25.70 6.54 3.14
CA PHE A 205 -26.05 5.12 3.03
C PHE A 205 -27.16 4.69 4.00
N TRP A 206 -27.95 3.71 3.54
CA TRP A 206 -29.04 3.12 4.31
C TRP A 206 -29.06 1.58 4.12
N PRO A 207 -29.15 0.77 5.19
CA PRO A 207 -29.16 1.16 6.60
C PRO A 207 -27.87 1.88 7.00
N PRO A 208 -27.85 2.62 8.13
CA PRO A 208 -26.64 3.30 8.58
C PRO A 208 -25.47 2.32 8.72
N VAL A 209 -24.33 2.71 8.15
CA VAL A 209 -23.07 1.96 8.19
C VAL A 209 -21.95 2.96 8.50
N THR A 210 -21.12 2.60 9.46
CA THR A 210 -20.03 3.45 9.95
C THR A 210 -18.74 3.27 9.14
N ASN A 211 -17.82 4.24 9.21
CA ASN A 211 -16.50 4.09 8.57
C ASN A 211 -15.74 2.86 9.07
N VAL A 212 -15.82 2.55 10.39
CA VAL A 212 -15.10 1.42 10.99
C VAL A 212 -15.57 0.05 10.49
N GLU A 213 -16.84 -0.08 10.08
CA GLU A 213 -17.36 -1.33 9.52
C GLU A 213 -16.69 -1.69 8.18
N MET A 214 -16.25 -0.69 7.42
CA MET A 214 -15.52 -0.90 6.15
C MET A 214 -14.00 -0.92 6.35
N PHE A 215 -13.50 -0.65 7.55
CA PHE A 215 -12.07 -0.58 7.86
C PHE A 215 -11.51 -1.95 8.27
N VAL A 216 -11.72 -2.93 7.39
CA VAL A 216 -11.43 -4.36 7.61
C VAL A 216 -10.92 -4.98 6.30
N THR A 217 -10.13 -6.06 6.38
CA THR A 217 -9.70 -6.78 5.17
C THR A 217 -10.91 -7.40 4.47
N ALA A 218 -11.03 -7.16 3.16
CA ALA A 218 -12.19 -7.56 2.38
C ALA A 218 -12.40 -9.10 2.30
N PRO A 219 -11.35 -9.94 2.11
CA PRO A 219 -11.54 -11.38 1.91
C PRO A 219 -12.23 -12.06 3.10
N GLU A 220 -11.84 -11.71 4.33
CA GLU A 220 -12.37 -12.34 5.54
C GLU A 220 -13.67 -11.71 6.04
N ASN A 221 -13.91 -10.42 5.74
CA ASN A 221 -14.97 -9.65 6.40
C ASN A 221 -16.08 -9.18 5.45
N LEU A 222 -15.78 -8.97 4.17
CA LEU A 222 -16.71 -8.38 3.19
C LEU A 222 -17.04 -9.34 2.02
N GLY A 223 -16.35 -10.48 1.93
CA GLY A 223 -16.69 -11.57 1.01
C GLY A 223 -16.21 -11.36 -0.43
N TYR A 224 -15.21 -10.49 -0.64
CA TYR A 224 -14.57 -10.30 -1.94
C TYR A 224 -13.05 -10.18 -1.79
N SER A 225 -12.32 -10.42 -2.87
CA SER A 225 -10.86 -10.28 -2.93
C SER A 225 -10.43 -9.83 -4.33
N TYR A 226 -9.29 -9.19 -4.42
CA TYR A 226 -8.72 -8.80 -5.71
C TYR A 226 -7.67 -9.81 -6.21
N GLU A 227 -7.83 -10.23 -7.45
CA GLU A 227 -6.75 -10.89 -8.21
C GLU A 227 -5.83 -9.81 -8.77
N ALA A 228 -5.01 -9.20 -7.91
CA ALA A 228 -4.09 -8.12 -8.27
C ALA A 228 -2.65 -8.44 -7.85
N ASP A 229 -1.70 -8.12 -8.72
CA ASP A 229 -0.27 -8.20 -8.43
C ASP A 229 0.26 -6.81 -8.05
N TRP A 230 0.95 -6.75 -6.91
CA TRP A 230 1.54 -5.51 -6.43
C TRP A 230 3.00 -5.38 -6.87
N PRO A 231 3.42 -4.22 -7.42
CA PRO A 231 4.81 -4.01 -7.80
C PRO A 231 5.72 -4.21 -6.58
N ALA A 232 6.66 -5.14 -6.70
CA ALA A 232 7.62 -5.42 -5.64
C ALA A 232 8.50 -4.19 -5.39
N ARG A 233 8.78 -3.91 -4.12
CA ARG A 233 9.77 -2.89 -3.75
C ARG A 233 11.13 -3.26 -4.35
N PRO A 234 11.78 -2.37 -5.13
CA PRO A 234 13.16 -2.60 -5.52
C PRO A 234 14.03 -2.58 -4.27
N ILE A 235 14.74 -3.67 -3.99
CA ILE A 235 15.65 -3.79 -2.86
C ILE A 235 16.78 -2.75 -3.04
N THR A 236 16.99 -1.91 -2.03
CA THR A 236 18.05 -0.89 -2.09
C THR A 236 19.43 -1.54 -2.07
N LEU A 237 20.44 -0.90 -2.69
CA LEU A 237 21.83 -1.38 -2.63
C LEU A 237 22.32 -1.59 -1.19
N THR A 238 21.88 -0.74 -0.26
CA THR A 238 22.15 -0.83 1.17
C THR A 238 21.54 -2.08 1.81
N GLU A 239 20.31 -2.42 1.47
CA GLU A 239 19.67 -3.67 1.91
C GLU A 239 20.35 -4.89 1.30
N ILE A 240 20.71 -4.86 0.01
CA ILE A 240 21.46 -5.93 -0.65
C ILE A 240 22.80 -6.17 0.08
N ILE A 241 23.56 -5.10 0.34
CA ILE A 241 24.82 -5.18 1.08
C ILE A 241 24.58 -5.73 2.49
N SER A 242 23.56 -5.23 3.19
CA SER A 242 23.23 -5.67 4.55
C SER A 242 22.86 -7.16 4.59
N ILE A 243 21.97 -7.60 3.70
CA ILE A 243 21.57 -9.01 3.55
C ILE A 243 22.79 -9.87 3.24
N THR A 244 23.67 -9.40 2.35
CA THR A 244 24.89 -10.12 1.97
C THR A 244 25.85 -10.27 3.15
N VAL A 245 26.09 -9.19 3.90
CA VAL A 245 26.97 -9.19 5.08
C VAL A 245 26.40 -10.08 6.18
N VAL A 246 25.11 -9.96 6.49
CA VAL A 246 24.44 -10.79 7.52
C VAL A 246 24.48 -12.26 7.12
N SER A 247 24.18 -12.58 5.86
CA SER A 247 24.24 -13.96 5.36
C SER A 247 25.66 -14.53 5.45
N ALA A 248 26.69 -13.75 5.09
CA ALA A 248 28.07 -14.16 5.21
C ALA A 248 28.48 -14.42 6.68
N LEU A 249 28.07 -13.55 7.61
CA LEU A 249 28.34 -13.73 9.05
C LEU A 249 27.65 -14.99 9.60
N ILE A 250 26.42 -15.29 9.18
CA ILE A 250 25.72 -16.52 9.56
C ILE A 250 26.48 -17.75 9.04
N VAL A 251 26.92 -17.74 7.79
CA VAL A 251 27.72 -18.86 7.22
C VAL A 251 29.00 -19.06 8.01
N VAL A 252 29.72 -17.99 8.37
CA VAL A 252 30.94 -18.09 9.20
C VAL A 252 30.62 -18.67 10.57
N ALA A 253 29.54 -18.24 11.22
CA ALA A 253 29.13 -18.76 12.53
C ALA A 253 28.76 -20.26 12.47
N VAL A 254 28.09 -20.70 11.40
CA VAL A 254 27.75 -22.11 11.16
C VAL A 254 29.02 -22.93 10.97
N ILE A 255 29.96 -22.47 10.14
CA ILE A 255 31.24 -23.16 9.93
C ILE A 255 32.00 -23.28 11.26
N PHE A 256 32.11 -22.19 12.02
CA PHE A 256 32.81 -22.18 13.30
C PHE A 256 32.19 -23.16 14.30
N SER A 257 30.85 -23.23 14.33
CA SER A 257 30.10 -24.16 15.18
C SER A 257 30.38 -25.61 14.78
N ILE A 258 30.33 -25.92 13.48
CA ILE A 258 30.62 -27.26 12.95
C ILE A 258 32.07 -27.66 13.26
N THR A 259 33.05 -26.76 13.04
CA THR A 259 34.45 -27.05 13.34
C THR A 259 34.69 -27.26 14.83
N THR A 260 34.04 -26.47 15.69
CA THR A 260 34.15 -26.63 17.15
C THR A 260 33.55 -27.96 17.62
N CYS A 261 32.40 -28.35 17.08
CA CYS A 261 31.79 -29.66 17.33
C CYS A 261 32.67 -30.81 16.80
N ALA A 262 33.28 -30.66 15.63
CA ALA A 262 34.19 -31.66 15.07
C ALA A 262 35.49 -31.81 15.91
N VAL A 263 36.05 -30.71 16.40
CA VAL A 263 37.24 -30.73 17.28
C VAL A 263 36.88 -31.34 18.64
N ARG A 264 35.77 -30.95 19.27
CA ARG A 264 35.31 -31.54 20.54
C ARG A 264 35.03 -33.04 20.42
N SER A 265 34.40 -33.49 19.33
CA SER A 265 34.15 -34.93 19.11
C SER A 265 35.44 -35.71 18.86
N LYS A 266 36.44 -35.13 18.17
CA LYS A 266 37.77 -35.74 18.01
C LYS A 266 38.55 -35.78 19.33
N ALA A 267 38.51 -34.71 20.14
CA ALA A 267 39.17 -34.67 21.44
C ALA A 267 38.57 -35.71 22.41
N SER A 268 37.24 -35.80 22.48
CA SER A 268 36.54 -36.84 23.25
C SER A 268 36.89 -38.26 22.78
N ARG A 269 37.06 -38.48 21.46
CA ARG A 269 37.54 -39.76 20.92
C ARG A 269 39.01 -40.05 21.23
N MET A 270 39.85 -39.04 21.44
CA MET A 270 41.26 -39.20 21.83
C MET A 270 41.41 -39.47 23.33
N GLU A 271 40.61 -38.84 24.19
CA GLU A 271 40.57 -39.15 25.63
C GLU A 271 40.07 -40.57 25.91
N GLY A 272 39.18 -41.12 25.08
CA GLY A 272 38.79 -42.53 25.13
C GLY A 272 39.88 -43.53 24.70
N ARG A 273 41.09 -43.08 24.34
CA ARG A 273 42.21 -43.90 23.82
C ARG A 273 43.53 -43.70 24.56
N GLN A 274 43.53 -43.26 25.82
CA GLN A 274 44.75 -43.27 26.64
C GLN A 274 44.87 -44.60 27.42
N PRO A 275 45.91 -45.43 27.17
CA PRO A 275 46.20 -46.55 28.06
C PRO A 275 46.86 -46.00 29.34
N LEU A 276 46.31 -46.36 30.49
CA LEU A 276 46.95 -46.22 31.79
C LEU A 276 48.24 -47.05 31.78
N LEU A 277 49.41 -46.41 31.72
CA LEU A 277 50.70 -47.05 31.99
C LEU A 277 51.36 -46.35 33.17
N GLY A 278 51.61 -47.16 34.19
CA GLY A 278 52.00 -46.76 35.52
C GLY A 278 53.49 -46.54 35.74
N GLU A 279 53.73 -45.95 36.90
CA GLU A 279 54.93 -45.96 37.75
C GLU A 279 56.32 -45.92 37.11
N GLN A 280 57.07 -44.87 37.43
CA GLN A 280 58.38 -45.10 38.04
C GLN A 280 58.77 -43.99 39.02
N TYR A 281 58.72 -44.37 40.31
CA TYR A 281 59.29 -43.65 41.46
C TYR A 281 60.82 -43.54 41.31
N GLN A 282 61.38 -42.35 41.51
CA GLN A 282 62.81 -42.20 41.76
C GLN A 282 63.02 -41.47 43.09
N ARG A 283 63.33 -42.30 44.09
CA ARG A 283 63.79 -41.98 45.45
C ARG A 283 65.24 -41.48 45.37
N TYR A 284 65.52 -40.34 45.99
CA TYR A 284 66.84 -40.04 46.57
C TYR A 284 66.60 -39.44 47.96
N ASP A 285 67.16 -40.12 48.95
CA ASP A 285 67.17 -39.77 50.37
C ASP A 285 68.58 -39.26 50.74
N ASP A 286 68.60 -38.41 51.78
CA ASP A 286 69.72 -37.94 52.62
C ASP A 286 70.81 -37.04 51.99
N HIS A 287 71.28 -35.96 52.63
CA HIS A 287 71.47 -35.78 54.07
C HIS A 287 71.57 -34.30 54.50
N ASP A 288 70.84 -33.96 55.58
CA ASP A 288 71.26 -33.22 56.78
C ASP A 288 71.54 -31.68 56.85
N ARG A 289 70.78 -31.07 57.79
CA ARG A 289 71.08 -29.98 58.76
C ARG A 289 70.92 -28.50 58.36
N HIS A 290 69.86 -27.86 58.87
CA HIS A 290 69.92 -27.09 60.12
C HIS A 290 68.53 -26.61 60.59
N ALA A 291 68.36 -26.53 61.90
CA ALA A 291 67.11 -26.45 62.66
C ALA A 291 66.66 -25.00 63.01
N VAL A 292 65.35 -24.78 62.92
CA VAL A 292 64.41 -24.18 63.91
C VAL A 292 64.54 -22.68 64.31
N LYS A 293 63.47 -21.91 64.02
CA LYS A 293 62.56 -21.20 64.98
C LYS A 293 61.46 -20.45 64.22
N THR A 294 60.19 -20.89 64.26
CA THR A 294 59.11 -20.41 65.15
C THR A 294 58.79 -18.92 65.08
N GLN A 295 57.65 -18.54 64.48
CA GLN A 295 56.57 -17.79 65.17
C GLN A 295 55.32 -17.64 64.29
N SER A 296 54.17 -17.87 64.90
CA SER A 296 52.82 -17.62 64.41
C SER A 296 52.09 -16.76 65.46
N VAL A 297 51.02 -16.09 65.01
CA VAL A 297 50.00 -15.33 65.76
C VAL A 297 50.49 -13.92 66.16
N VAL A 298 49.88 -12.81 65.72
CA VAL A 298 48.46 -12.41 65.63
C VAL A 298 48.20 -11.63 64.33
#